data_AF-A0A3L6JMJ8-F1
#
_entry.id   AF-A0A3L6JMJ8-F1
#
_cell.length_a   1.000
_cell.length_b   1.000
_cell.length_c   1.000
_cell.angle_alpha   90.00
_cell.angle_beta   90.00
_cell.angle_gamma   90.00
#
_symmetry.space_group_name_H-M   'P 1'
#
loop_
_entity.id
_entity.type
_entity.pdbx_description
1 polymer ?
#
loop_
_entity_poly.entity_id
_entity_poly.type
_entity_poly.pdbx_seq_one_letter_code
_entity_poly.pdbx_strand_id
1 'polypeptide(L)'
;MKRLSVALVLLVKNELEPMKEVIPRIDASIFDDLLCMDGHSTDGSVEFLESLGIRVVQQKEIGRGKAVIEAIEQTDADALLFFSPDGNEDPSDLPHLIDTMIAHHADLVIASRFTEGSVSDDSDDPYRIRRVGNMFFSRLTKLFWGGSVTDAINGYRLIKRSLLKHLKQDAQGYNIEIQQTIRCLKLKKRVVEIPTRELERVGPAKQSPTLKMGSQFTRVILKELFLGTRFLSKS
;
A
#
# COMPACT_ATOMS: atom_id res chain seq x y z
N MET A 1 -11.19 25.99 6.32
CA MET A 1 -11.23 24.53 6.11
C MET A 1 -10.14 23.89 6.96
N LYS A 2 -10.40 22.76 7.61
CA LYS A 2 -9.36 22.01 8.35
C LYS A 2 -8.33 21.49 7.33
N ARG A 3 -7.03 21.72 7.58
CA ARG A 3 -5.93 21.13 6.81
C ARG A 3 -6.02 19.60 6.93
N LEU A 4 -5.81 18.87 5.82
CA LEU A 4 -5.72 17.42 5.83
C LEU A 4 -4.44 17.01 6.58
N SER A 5 -4.58 16.29 7.68
CA SER A 5 -3.44 15.70 8.38
C SER A 5 -3.08 14.32 7.81
N VAL A 6 -1.79 14.03 7.64
CA VAL A 6 -1.29 12.80 7.01
C VAL A 6 -0.29 12.09 7.91
N ALA A 7 -0.51 10.79 8.14
CA ALA A 7 0.46 9.92 8.77
C ALA A 7 1.22 9.09 7.72
N LEU A 8 2.55 9.08 7.79
CA LEU A 8 3.36 8.11 7.06
C LEU A 8 3.49 6.84 7.90
N VAL A 9 3.07 5.71 7.32
CA VAL A 9 3.13 4.39 7.94
C VAL A 9 4.12 3.52 7.18
N LEU A 10 5.28 3.31 7.79
CA LEU A 10 6.29 2.38 7.29
C LEU A 10 5.86 0.93 7.59
N LEU A 11 5.91 0.07 6.58
CA LEU A 11 5.60 -1.35 6.71
C LEU A 11 6.90 -2.16 6.60
N VAL A 12 7.39 -2.67 7.73
CA VAL A 12 8.75 -3.23 7.84
C VAL A 12 8.72 -4.67 8.32
N LYS A 13 9.55 -5.52 7.70
CA LYS A 13 9.89 -6.85 8.18
C LYS A 13 11.23 -7.31 7.60
N ASN A 14 12.27 -7.24 8.41
CA ASN A 14 13.67 -7.54 8.06
C ASN A 14 14.11 -6.79 6.79
N GLU A 15 14.18 -5.46 6.88
CA GLU A 15 14.54 -4.57 5.75
C GLU A 15 15.67 -3.60 6.15
N LEU A 16 16.57 -3.97 7.08
CA LEU A 16 17.57 -3.04 7.61
C LEU A 16 18.42 -2.36 6.52
N GLU A 17 18.98 -3.14 5.61
CA GLU A 17 19.89 -2.62 4.57
C GLU A 17 19.22 -1.62 3.61
N PRO A 18 18.09 -1.94 2.94
CA PRO A 18 17.42 -0.95 2.09
C PRO A 18 16.95 0.28 2.88
N MET A 19 16.51 0.12 4.14
CA MET A 19 16.07 1.24 4.96
C MET A 19 17.18 2.27 5.23
N LYS A 20 18.44 1.84 5.37
CA LYS A 20 19.57 2.76 5.55
C LYS A 20 19.74 3.73 4.39
N GLU A 21 19.36 3.33 3.18
CA GLU A 21 19.42 4.18 1.98
C GLU A 21 18.14 4.97 1.77
N VAL A 22 16.98 4.36 2.03
CA VAL A 22 15.66 4.93 1.71
C VAL A 22 15.21 5.95 2.74
N ILE A 23 15.31 5.65 4.04
CA ILE A 23 14.77 6.51 5.11
C ILE A 23 15.40 7.91 5.11
N PRO A 24 16.73 8.11 4.90
CA PRO A 24 17.32 9.44 4.85
C PRO A 24 16.82 10.33 3.69
N ARG A 25 16.19 9.74 2.66
CA ARG A 25 15.62 10.47 1.52
C ARG A 25 14.19 10.98 1.79
N ILE A 26 13.59 10.58 2.91
CA ILE A 26 12.23 10.98 3.28
C ILE A 26 12.30 12.30 4.05
N ASP A 27 11.64 13.34 3.51
CA ASP A 27 11.39 14.56 4.27
C ASP A 27 10.24 14.32 5.25
N ALA A 28 10.56 14.05 6.51
CA ALA A 28 9.55 13.80 7.55
C ALA A 28 8.65 15.03 7.84
N SER A 29 9.07 16.24 7.46
CA SER A 29 8.34 17.48 7.80
C SER A 29 7.03 17.66 7.04
N ILE A 30 6.81 16.89 5.96
CA ILE A 30 5.56 16.91 5.20
C ILE A 30 4.43 16.10 5.87
N PHE A 31 4.76 15.33 6.91
CA PHE A 31 3.81 14.48 7.64
C PHE A 31 3.50 15.03 9.03
N ASP A 32 2.27 14.81 9.48
CA ASP A 32 1.84 15.18 10.83
C ASP A 32 2.12 14.07 11.86
N ASP A 33 2.33 12.83 11.38
CA ASP A 33 2.70 11.66 12.18
C ASP A 33 3.56 10.72 11.33
N LEU A 34 4.51 10.04 11.95
CA LEU A 34 5.41 9.07 11.33
C LEU A 34 5.58 7.88 12.27
N LEU A 35 5.20 6.71 11.79
CA LEU A 35 5.31 5.47 12.56
C LEU A 35 5.68 4.29 11.68
N CYS A 36 6.24 3.27 12.30
CA CYS A 36 6.52 1.98 11.69
C CYS A 36 5.64 0.89 12.30
N MET A 37 4.99 0.08 11.46
CA MET A 37 4.37 -1.18 11.86
C MET A 37 5.35 -2.32 11.59
N ASP A 38 6.06 -2.77 12.62
CA ASP A 38 7.09 -3.80 12.50
C ASP A 38 6.52 -5.22 12.62
N GLY A 39 6.95 -6.09 11.72
CA GLY A 39 6.52 -7.49 11.62
C GLY A 39 7.35 -8.46 12.46
N HIS A 40 7.83 -8.00 13.63
CA HIS A 40 8.80 -8.70 14.49
C HIS A 40 10.14 -8.92 13.78
N SER A 41 10.75 -7.84 13.34
CA SER A 41 12.07 -7.89 12.70
C SER A 41 13.15 -8.36 13.68
N THR A 42 14.14 -9.09 13.16
CA THR A 42 15.24 -9.68 13.95
C THR A 42 16.61 -9.30 13.40
N ASP A 43 16.67 -8.34 12.48
CA ASP A 43 17.86 -7.97 11.72
C ASP A 43 18.45 -6.62 12.12
N GLY A 44 17.94 -5.97 13.18
CA GLY A 44 18.35 -4.62 13.59
C GLY A 44 17.45 -3.50 13.04
N SER A 45 16.39 -3.83 12.28
CA SER A 45 15.46 -2.85 11.71
C SER A 45 14.81 -1.94 12.76
N VAL A 46 14.44 -2.50 13.92
CA VAL A 46 13.74 -1.76 14.98
C VAL A 46 14.69 -0.74 15.62
N GLU A 47 15.88 -1.20 16.02
CA GLU A 47 16.90 -0.39 16.66
C GLU A 47 17.34 0.77 15.75
N PHE A 48 17.45 0.50 14.44
CA PHE A 48 17.75 1.53 13.46
C PHE A 48 16.68 2.62 13.42
N LEU A 49 15.39 2.25 13.29
CA LEU A 49 14.30 3.22 13.23
C LEU A 49 14.16 4.01 14.54
N GLU A 50 14.27 3.35 15.69
CA GLU A 50 14.23 4.00 17.00
C GLU A 50 15.40 4.99 17.19
N SER A 51 16.59 4.66 16.67
CA SER A 51 17.75 5.58 16.70
C SER A 51 17.53 6.87 15.90
N LEU A 52 16.62 6.85 14.94
CA LEU A 52 16.19 8.02 14.16
C LEU A 52 14.99 8.74 14.80
N GLY A 53 14.53 8.29 15.97
CA GLY A 53 13.35 8.84 16.65
C GLY A 53 12.02 8.43 16.03
N ILE A 54 12.01 7.44 15.13
CA ILE A 54 10.78 6.93 14.51
C ILE A 54 10.11 5.97 15.49
N ARG A 55 8.83 6.24 15.81
CA ARG A 55 8.03 5.36 16.67
C ARG A 55 7.80 4.01 15.98
N VAL A 56 8.25 2.93 16.61
CA VAL A 56 8.02 1.56 16.14
C VAL A 56 6.91 0.90 16.95
N VAL A 57 5.90 0.37 16.26
CA VAL A 57 4.80 -0.41 16.81
C VAL A 57 4.96 -1.85 16.38
N GLN A 58 5.13 -2.75 17.34
CA GLN A 58 5.16 -4.18 17.08
C GLN A 58 3.76 -4.70 16.76
N GLN A 59 3.62 -5.37 15.62
CA GLN A 59 2.33 -5.92 15.18
C GLN A 59 1.79 -6.94 16.20
N LYS A 60 0.50 -6.81 16.57
CA LYS A 60 -0.20 -7.84 17.38
C LYS A 60 -0.33 -9.16 16.62
N GLU A 61 -0.59 -9.06 15.31
CA GLU A 61 -0.68 -10.19 14.40
C GLU A 61 0.20 -9.94 13.18
N ILE A 62 1.08 -10.90 12.86
CA ILE A 62 2.06 -10.72 11.77
C ILE A 62 1.37 -10.78 10.40
N GLY A 63 1.58 -9.74 9.59
CA GLY A 63 1.32 -9.75 8.15
C GLY A 63 0.85 -8.41 7.62
N ARG A 64 1.15 -8.11 6.34
CA ARG A 64 0.88 -6.80 5.72
C ARG A 64 -0.57 -6.30 5.92
N GLY A 65 -1.57 -7.14 5.63
CA GLY A 65 -2.97 -6.78 5.88
C GLY A 65 -3.29 -6.46 7.34
N LYS A 66 -2.65 -7.15 8.30
CA LYS A 66 -2.82 -6.88 9.73
C LYS A 66 -2.14 -5.59 10.15
N ALA A 67 -0.92 -5.35 9.67
CA ALA A 67 -0.21 -4.09 9.87
C ALA A 67 -1.04 -2.88 9.38
N VAL A 68 -1.62 -2.98 8.19
CA VAL A 68 -2.46 -1.93 7.59
C VAL A 68 -3.72 -1.67 8.42
N ILE A 69 -4.38 -2.72 8.90
CA ILE A 69 -5.60 -2.59 9.73
C ILE A 69 -5.24 -2.02 11.11
N GLU A 70 -4.18 -2.52 11.74
CA GLU A 70 -3.74 -2.09 13.07
C GLU A 70 -3.23 -0.65 13.08
N ALA A 71 -2.58 -0.19 12.00
CA ALA A 71 -2.10 1.19 11.86
C ALA A 71 -3.21 2.24 12.03
N ILE A 72 -4.46 1.89 11.71
CA ILE A 72 -5.62 2.77 11.88
C ILE A 72 -5.79 3.23 13.34
N GLU A 73 -5.42 2.38 14.30
CA GLU A 73 -5.51 2.63 15.74
C GLU A 73 -4.30 3.38 16.29
N GLN A 74 -3.20 3.46 15.53
CA GLN A 74 -1.93 4.02 15.98
C GLN A 74 -1.78 5.52 15.69
N THR A 75 -2.72 6.10 14.93
CA THR A 75 -2.70 7.51 14.54
C THR A 75 -4.10 8.09 14.43
N ASP A 76 -4.21 9.39 14.69
CA ASP A 76 -5.43 10.17 14.50
C ASP A 76 -5.47 11.01 13.23
N ALA A 77 -4.42 10.93 12.41
CA ALA A 77 -4.36 11.61 11.12
C ALA A 77 -5.59 11.33 10.24
N ASP A 78 -5.94 12.31 9.41
CA ASP A 78 -7.10 12.23 8.53
C ASP A 78 -6.87 11.22 7.37
N ALA A 79 -5.62 11.00 6.96
CA ALA A 79 -5.21 10.00 5.96
C ALA A 79 -3.91 9.28 6.35
N LEU A 80 -3.76 8.03 5.89
CA LEU A 80 -2.59 7.18 6.10
C LEU A 80 -1.92 6.87 4.77
N LEU A 81 -0.63 7.18 4.66
CA LEU A 81 0.24 6.85 3.54
C LEU A 81 1.02 5.59 3.91
N PHE A 82 0.80 4.49 3.18
CA PHE A 82 1.56 3.26 3.39
C PHE A 82 2.77 3.23 2.47
N PHE A 83 3.95 3.00 3.04
CA PHE A 83 5.22 2.96 2.33
C PHE A 83 6.05 1.76 2.81
N SER A 84 6.62 1.03 1.87
CA SER A 84 7.55 -0.07 2.14
C SER A 84 8.97 0.38 1.81
N PRO A 85 9.83 0.60 2.84
CA PRO A 85 11.18 1.11 2.62
C PRO A 85 12.16 0.00 2.21
N ASP A 86 11.76 -0.84 1.24
CA ASP A 86 12.54 -1.99 0.76
C ASP A 86 13.35 -1.69 -0.52
N GLY A 87 13.37 -0.43 -0.93
CA GLY A 87 14.11 0.08 -2.09
C GLY A 87 13.32 0.09 -3.40
N ASN A 88 12.19 -0.62 -3.52
CA ASN A 88 11.40 -0.60 -4.76
C ASN A 88 10.58 0.68 -4.95
N GLU A 89 10.05 1.24 -3.87
CA GLU A 89 9.19 2.42 -3.92
C GLU A 89 10.04 3.69 -3.83
N ASP A 90 9.88 4.63 -4.79
CA ASP A 90 10.61 5.90 -4.78
C ASP A 90 10.00 6.89 -3.75
N PRO A 91 10.77 7.33 -2.72
CA PRO A 91 10.29 8.31 -1.74
C PRO A 91 9.88 9.66 -2.35
N SER A 92 10.35 9.99 -3.56
CA SER A 92 9.98 11.25 -4.22
C SER A 92 8.51 11.32 -4.63
N ASP A 93 7.80 10.18 -4.65
CA ASP A 93 6.36 10.13 -4.92
C ASP A 93 5.49 10.44 -3.68
N LEU A 94 6.06 10.46 -2.47
CA LEU A 94 5.36 10.78 -1.23
C LEU A 94 4.59 12.11 -1.29
N PRO A 95 5.21 13.27 -1.64
CA PRO A 95 4.49 14.53 -1.76
C PRO A 95 3.40 14.48 -2.86
N HIS A 96 3.66 13.82 -3.99
CA HIS A 96 2.70 13.72 -5.09
C HIS A 96 1.42 12.97 -4.69
N LEU A 97 1.52 11.94 -3.85
CA LEU A 97 0.35 11.24 -3.30
C LEU A 97 -0.53 12.19 -2.47
N ILE A 98 0.10 13.00 -1.62
CA ILE A 98 -0.59 13.97 -0.75
C ILE A 98 -1.26 15.05 -1.59
N ASP A 99 -0.51 15.67 -2.49
CA ASP A 99 -1.00 16.75 -3.36
C ASP A 99 -2.15 16.28 -4.23
N THR A 100 -2.04 15.08 -4.81
CA THR A 100 -3.10 14.47 -5.63
C THR A 100 -4.36 14.22 -4.80
N MET A 101 -4.24 13.75 -3.56
CA MET A 101 -5.40 13.55 -2.69
C MET A 101 -6.13 14.86 -2.43
N ILE A 102 -5.40 15.93 -2.17
CA ILE A 102 -5.95 17.26 -1.90
C ILE A 102 -6.59 17.83 -3.16
N ALA A 103 -5.83 17.92 -4.26
CA ALA A 103 -6.24 18.55 -5.51
C ALA A 103 -7.46 17.87 -6.14
N HIS A 104 -7.51 16.54 -6.10
CA HIS A 104 -8.62 15.78 -6.67
C HIS A 104 -9.70 15.43 -5.65
N HIS A 105 -9.60 15.87 -4.39
CA HIS A 105 -10.46 15.43 -3.29
C HIS A 105 -10.62 13.90 -3.24
N ALA A 106 -9.54 13.16 -3.53
CA ALA A 106 -9.56 11.71 -3.63
C ALA A 106 -9.85 11.06 -2.27
N ASP A 107 -10.40 9.85 -2.28
CA ASP A 107 -10.53 9.03 -1.08
C ASP A 107 -9.36 8.03 -0.96
N LEU A 108 -8.82 7.61 -2.10
CA LEU A 108 -7.66 6.73 -2.25
C LEU A 108 -6.82 7.25 -3.42
N VAL A 109 -5.51 7.40 -3.20
CA VAL A 109 -4.52 7.66 -4.24
C VAL A 109 -3.54 6.49 -4.28
N ILE A 110 -3.29 5.94 -5.47
CA ILE A 110 -2.37 4.82 -5.68
C ILE A 110 -1.20 5.30 -6.55
N ALA A 111 0.03 5.01 -6.13
CA ALA A 111 1.18 5.15 -7.01
C ALA A 111 1.16 3.98 -8.00
N SER A 112 0.77 4.20 -9.26
CA SER A 112 0.55 3.14 -10.24
C SER A 112 1.78 2.91 -11.10
N ARG A 113 2.16 1.63 -11.23
CA ARG A 113 3.26 1.21 -12.13
C ARG A 113 2.83 1.13 -13.59
N PHE A 114 1.53 1.32 -13.88
CA PHE A 114 0.94 1.05 -15.19
C PHE A 114 0.24 2.26 -15.83
N THR A 115 0.24 3.42 -15.17
CA THR A 115 -0.18 4.70 -15.76
C THR A 115 0.86 5.23 -16.74
N GLU A 116 0.45 6.20 -17.57
CA GLU A 116 1.36 6.91 -18.46
C GLU A 116 2.42 7.68 -17.65
N GLY A 117 3.69 7.56 -18.04
CA GLY A 117 4.82 8.16 -17.33
C GLY A 117 5.44 7.28 -16.24
N SER A 118 4.82 6.15 -15.89
CA SER A 118 5.39 5.19 -14.94
C SER A 118 6.62 4.49 -15.52
N VAL A 119 7.62 4.26 -14.68
CA VAL A 119 8.80 3.45 -14.99
C VAL A 119 8.82 2.29 -14.02
N SER A 120 9.14 1.08 -14.48
CA SER A 120 9.25 -0.06 -13.59
C SER A 120 10.43 -0.91 -14.00
N ASP A 121 11.36 -1.04 -13.06
CA ASP A 121 12.53 -1.91 -13.16
C ASP A 121 12.10 -3.35 -12.84
N ASP A 122 11.89 -4.15 -13.90
CA ASP A 122 11.51 -5.55 -13.79
C ASP A 122 12.74 -6.49 -13.73
N SER A 123 13.93 -6.00 -13.37
CA SER A 123 15.17 -6.82 -13.39
C SER A 123 15.08 -8.08 -12.53
N ASP A 124 14.34 -8.04 -11.42
CA ASP A 124 14.06 -9.17 -10.54
C ASP A 124 12.87 -10.05 -10.99
N ASP A 125 12.17 -9.66 -12.07
CA ASP A 125 11.10 -10.41 -12.75
C ASP A 125 11.46 -10.60 -14.24
N PRO A 126 12.52 -11.37 -14.57
CA PRO A 126 13.06 -11.48 -15.93
C PRO A 126 12.04 -12.01 -16.95
N TYR A 127 11.05 -12.77 -16.49
CA TYR A 127 9.96 -13.31 -17.32
C TYR A 127 8.68 -12.45 -17.27
N ARG A 128 8.70 -11.32 -16.56
CA ARG A 128 7.57 -10.38 -16.38
C ARG A 128 6.30 -11.05 -15.85
N ILE A 129 6.41 -12.15 -15.12
CA ILE A 129 5.26 -12.95 -14.67
C ILE A 129 4.49 -12.17 -13.61
N ARG A 130 5.20 -11.52 -12.67
CA ARG A 130 4.60 -10.69 -11.63
C ARG A 130 3.94 -9.47 -12.27
N ARG A 131 4.63 -8.81 -13.21
CA ARG A 131 4.09 -7.66 -13.95
C ARG A 131 2.79 -8.02 -14.67
N VAL A 132 2.80 -9.07 -15.49
CA VAL A 132 1.62 -9.53 -16.26
C VAL A 132 0.50 -9.95 -15.33
N GLY A 133 0.80 -10.66 -14.24
CA GLY A 133 -0.17 -11.04 -13.22
C GLY A 133 -0.86 -9.83 -12.60
N ASN A 134 -0.09 -8.83 -12.15
CA ASN A 134 -0.62 -7.61 -11.54
C ASN A 134 -1.51 -6.82 -12.52
N MET A 135 -1.09 -6.69 -13.78
CA MET A 135 -1.91 -6.07 -14.83
C MET A 135 -3.19 -6.85 -15.09
N PHE A 136 -3.12 -8.18 -15.13
CA PHE A 136 -4.28 -9.05 -15.34
C PHE A 136 -5.33 -8.87 -14.23
N PHE A 137 -4.93 -8.95 -12.97
CA PHE A 137 -5.84 -8.79 -11.83
C PHE A 137 -6.39 -7.36 -11.70
N SER A 138 -5.60 -6.34 -12.07
CA SER A 138 -6.07 -4.95 -12.13
C SER A 138 -7.12 -4.77 -13.23
N ARG A 139 -6.91 -5.39 -14.41
CA ARG A 139 -7.92 -5.40 -15.49
C ARG A 139 -9.19 -6.14 -15.09
N LEU A 140 -9.09 -7.27 -14.38
CA LEU A 140 -10.27 -7.97 -13.85
C LEU A 140 -11.04 -7.08 -12.85
N THR A 141 -10.31 -6.38 -11.97
CA THR A 141 -10.91 -5.44 -11.01
C THR A 141 -11.68 -4.34 -11.74
N LYS A 142 -11.08 -3.74 -12.77
CA LYS A 142 -11.72 -2.75 -13.63
C LYS A 142 -12.91 -3.33 -14.41
N LEU A 143 -12.80 -4.55 -14.93
CA LEU A 143 -13.86 -5.21 -15.68
C LEU A 143 -15.12 -5.43 -14.82
N PHE A 144 -14.95 -5.89 -13.58
CA PHE A 144 -16.08 -6.25 -12.72
C PHE A 144 -16.69 -5.08 -11.95
N TRP A 145 -15.89 -4.09 -11.54
CA TRP A 145 -16.35 -2.97 -10.70
C TRP A 145 -16.19 -1.59 -11.34
N GLY A 146 -15.71 -1.52 -12.58
CA GLY A 146 -15.54 -0.29 -13.33
C GLY A 146 -14.37 0.56 -12.84
N GLY A 147 -14.44 1.87 -13.13
CA GLY A 147 -13.40 2.84 -12.79
C GLY A 147 -12.24 2.89 -13.80
N SER A 148 -11.22 3.67 -13.46
CA SER A 148 -10.03 3.91 -14.29
C SER A 148 -8.75 3.29 -13.73
N VAL A 149 -8.84 2.52 -12.63
CA VAL A 149 -7.68 1.95 -11.94
C VAL A 149 -6.89 1.01 -12.87
N THR A 150 -5.59 1.24 -12.92
CA THR A 150 -4.61 0.49 -13.71
C THR A 150 -3.77 -0.44 -12.84
N ASP A 151 -3.50 -0.09 -11.58
CA ASP A 151 -2.76 -0.91 -10.61
C ASP A 151 -3.55 -1.10 -9.31
N ALA A 152 -4.44 -2.09 -9.29
CA ALA A 152 -5.29 -2.36 -8.14
C ALA A 152 -4.53 -2.90 -6.91
N ILE A 153 -3.30 -3.37 -7.11
CA ILE A 153 -2.55 -4.19 -6.14
C ILE A 153 -1.42 -3.40 -5.48
N ASN A 154 -0.95 -2.27 -6.05
CA ASN A 154 0.27 -1.65 -5.52
C ASN A 154 0.15 -1.14 -4.09
N GLY A 155 1.12 -1.49 -3.25
CA GLY A 155 1.14 -1.18 -1.83
C GLY A 155 1.38 0.28 -1.50
N TYR A 156 2.00 1.02 -2.43
CA TYR A 156 2.30 2.43 -2.29
C TYR A 156 1.06 3.29 -2.54
N ARG A 157 0.40 3.71 -1.46
CA ARG A 157 -0.91 4.38 -1.55
C ARG A 157 -1.19 5.27 -0.34
N LEU A 158 -1.97 6.32 -0.58
CA LEU A 158 -2.52 7.21 0.44
C LEU A 158 -4.04 7.04 0.50
N ILE A 159 -4.59 6.80 1.70
CA ILE A 159 -6.02 6.53 1.86
C ILE A 159 -6.57 7.25 3.10
N LYS A 160 -7.79 7.81 2.97
CA LYS A 160 -8.46 8.45 4.11
C LYS A 160 -8.67 7.45 5.25
N ARG A 161 -8.36 7.85 6.49
CA ARG A 161 -8.55 7.00 7.68
C ARG A 161 -10.01 6.58 7.87
N SER A 162 -10.94 7.50 7.60
CA SER A 162 -12.38 7.21 7.65
C SER A 162 -12.80 6.17 6.61
N LEU A 163 -12.19 6.19 5.42
CA LEU A 163 -12.43 5.17 4.41
C LEU A 163 -11.84 3.82 4.83
N LEU A 164 -10.59 3.77 5.32
CA LEU A 164 -9.98 2.54 5.83
C LEU A 164 -10.89 1.83 6.83
N LYS A 165 -11.43 2.55 7.82
CA LYS A 165 -12.41 2.04 8.79
C LYS A 165 -13.69 1.54 8.12
N HIS A 166 -14.22 2.31 7.16
CA HIS A 166 -15.48 1.98 6.49
C HIS A 166 -15.39 0.75 5.56
N LEU A 167 -14.20 0.44 5.04
CA LEU A 167 -14.01 -0.69 4.12
C LEU A 167 -14.15 -2.07 4.79
N LYS A 168 -14.12 -2.17 6.14
CA LYS A 168 -14.28 -3.43 6.92
C LYS A 168 -13.41 -4.58 6.42
N GLN A 169 -12.15 -4.27 6.12
CA GLN A 169 -11.22 -5.12 5.40
C GLN A 169 -10.89 -6.40 6.18
N ASP A 170 -10.82 -7.53 5.50
CA ASP A 170 -10.55 -8.85 6.11
C ASP A 170 -9.56 -9.71 5.30
N ALA A 171 -9.01 -9.15 4.22
CA ALA A 171 -7.99 -9.81 3.43
C ALA A 171 -6.65 -9.87 4.16
N GLN A 172 -5.91 -10.96 3.97
CA GLN A 172 -4.63 -11.21 4.62
C GLN A 172 -3.45 -10.93 3.68
N GLY A 173 -2.32 -10.51 4.26
CA GLY A 173 -1.08 -10.27 3.51
C GLY A 173 -1.27 -9.23 2.41
N TYR A 174 -0.66 -9.46 1.25
CA TYR A 174 -0.73 -8.59 0.06
C TYR A 174 -2.09 -8.56 -0.65
N ASN A 175 -3.09 -9.27 -0.12
CA ASN A 175 -4.45 -9.22 -0.68
C ASN A 175 -5.25 -8.02 -0.16
N ILE A 176 -4.75 -7.33 0.87
CA ILE A 176 -5.43 -6.18 1.46
C ILE A 176 -5.58 -5.06 0.43
N GLU A 177 -4.56 -4.87 -0.41
CA GLU A 177 -4.49 -3.83 -1.41
C GLU A 177 -5.58 -3.97 -2.48
N ILE A 178 -5.69 -5.17 -3.07
CA ILE A 178 -6.70 -5.43 -4.10
C ILE A 178 -8.11 -5.37 -3.51
N GLN A 179 -8.30 -5.85 -2.28
CA GLN A 179 -9.60 -5.76 -1.60
C GLN A 179 -9.99 -4.31 -1.34
N GLN A 180 -9.06 -3.46 -0.90
CA GLN A 180 -9.30 -2.03 -0.71
C GLN A 180 -9.77 -1.38 -2.00
N THR A 181 -9.05 -1.62 -3.10
CA THR A 181 -9.40 -1.08 -4.42
C THR A 181 -10.80 -1.54 -4.84
N ILE A 182 -11.07 -2.85 -4.80
CA ILE A 182 -12.38 -3.42 -5.14
C ILE A 182 -13.50 -2.77 -4.31
N ARG A 183 -13.32 -2.67 -3.00
CA ARG A 183 -14.35 -2.12 -2.11
C ARG A 183 -14.52 -0.60 -2.28
N CYS A 184 -13.45 0.14 -2.60
CA CYS A 184 -13.57 1.54 -3.00
C CYS A 184 -14.44 1.71 -4.25
N LEU A 185 -14.19 0.90 -5.29
CA LEU A 185 -14.95 0.92 -6.53
C LEU A 185 -16.42 0.55 -6.32
N LYS A 186 -16.70 -0.50 -5.53
CA LYS A 186 -18.07 -0.88 -5.14
C LYS A 186 -18.84 0.25 -4.44
N LEU A 187 -18.14 1.03 -3.61
CA LEU A 187 -18.72 2.15 -2.87
C LEU A 187 -18.65 3.47 -3.66
N LYS A 188 -18.24 3.44 -4.93
CA LYS A 188 -18.09 4.60 -5.82
C LYS A 188 -17.22 5.71 -5.20
N LYS A 189 -16.18 5.32 -4.46
CA LYS A 189 -15.21 6.24 -3.88
C LYS A 189 -14.27 6.76 -4.95
N ARG A 190 -13.73 7.96 -4.74
CA ARG A 190 -12.84 8.60 -5.70
C ARG A 190 -11.43 8.01 -5.59
N VAL A 191 -11.09 7.10 -6.51
CA VAL A 191 -9.76 6.52 -6.64
C VAL A 191 -9.02 7.25 -7.74
N VAL A 192 -7.82 7.76 -7.42
CA VAL A 192 -6.94 8.47 -8.36
C VAL A 192 -5.59 7.76 -8.38
N GLU A 193 -4.89 7.80 -9.52
CA GLU A 193 -3.57 7.21 -9.67
C GLU A 193 -2.56 8.29 -10.06
N ILE A 194 -1.34 8.19 -9.52
CA ILE A 194 -0.16 8.93 -10.00
C ILE A 194 0.81 7.95 -10.67
N PRO A 195 1.60 8.37 -11.67
CA PRO A 195 2.71 7.56 -12.12
C PRO A 195 3.76 7.42 -11.02
N THR A 196 4.42 6.27 -10.95
CA THR A 196 5.50 5.98 -10.00
C THR A 196 6.68 5.33 -10.71
N ARG A 197 7.83 5.36 -10.05
CA ARG A 197 9.03 4.62 -10.47
C ARG A 197 9.28 3.45 -9.52
N GLU A 198 9.13 2.24 -10.03
CA GLU A 198 9.57 1.02 -9.33
C GLU A 198 11.07 0.86 -9.60
N LEU A 199 11.89 1.00 -8.54
CA LEU A 199 13.34 0.93 -8.58
C LEU A 199 13.85 -0.49 -8.31
N GLU A 200 15.10 -0.78 -8.69
CA GLU A 200 15.75 -2.05 -8.35
C GLU A 200 15.78 -2.24 -6.83
N ARG A 201 15.41 -3.45 -6.37
CA ARG A 201 15.40 -3.77 -4.94
C ARG A 201 16.83 -3.71 -4.40
N VAL A 202 17.02 -2.96 -3.32
CA VAL A 202 18.29 -3.00 -2.56
C VAL A 202 18.26 -4.23 -1.64
N GLY A 203 18.85 -5.34 -2.10
CA GLY A 203 18.96 -6.59 -1.33
C GLY A 203 18.34 -7.82 -2.01
N PRO A 204 18.37 -9.00 -1.36
CA PRO A 204 17.95 -10.25 -2.00
C PRO A 204 16.47 -10.23 -2.37
N ALA A 205 16.16 -10.68 -3.59
CA ALA A 205 14.78 -10.76 -4.07
C ALA A 205 13.94 -11.66 -3.14
N LYS A 206 12.87 -11.11 -2.56
CA LYS A 206 11.83 -11.92 -1.91
C LYS A 206 11.07 -12.67 -3.00
N GLN A 207 11.44 -13.93 -3.25
CA GLN A 207 10.66 -14.82 -4.10
C GLN A 207 9.31 -15.11 -3.45
N SER A 208 8.34 -14.23 -3.67
CA SER A 208 6.95 -14.55 -3.36
C SER A 208 6.45 -15.53 -4.43
N PRO A 209 5.88 -16.70 -4.06
CA PRO A 209 5.46 -17.67 -5.07
C PRO A 209 4.31 -17.08 -5.91
N THR A 210 4.62 -16.64 -7.13
CA THR A 210 3.70 -15.88 -7.99
C THR A 210 2.39 -16.64 -8.24
N LEU A 211 2.45 -17.96 -8.38
CA LEU A 211 1.26 -18.83 -8.51
C LEU A 211 0.39 -18.82 -7.26
N LYS A 212 1.00 -18.84 -6.06
CA LYS A 212 0.27 -18.76 -4.79
C LYS A 212 -0.43 -17.41 -4.68
N MET A 213 0.27 -16.31 -5.00
CA MET A 213 -0.34 -14.97 -5.01
C MET A 213 -1.50 -14.87 -6.00
N GLY A 214 -1.33 -15.37 -7.23
CA GLY A 214 -2.40 -15.39 -8.23
C GLY A 214 -3.64 -16.17 -7.77
N SER A 215 -3.45 -17.31 -7.09
CA SER A 215 -4.57 -18.05 -6.50
C SER A 215 -5.29 -17.27 -5.38
N GLN A 216 -4.54 -16.49 -4.59
CA GLN A 216 -5.10 -15.68 -3.52
C GLN A 216 -5.88 -14.48 -4.06
N PHE A 217 -5.34 -13.78 -5.06
CA PHE A 217 -6.04 -12.68 -5.74
C PHE A 217 -7.33 -13.17 -6.41
N THR A 218 -7.28 -14.32 -7.09
CA THR A 218 -8.48 -14.96 -7.66
C THR A 218 -9.53 -15.22 -6.58
N ARG A 219 -9.15 -15.79 -5.43
CA ARG A 219 -10.08 -16.05 -4.33
C ARG A 219 -10.71 -14.76 -3.78
N VAL A 220 -9.93 -13.69 -3.66
CA VAL A 220 -10.46 -12.38 -3.21
C VAL A 220 -11.43 -11.81 -4.23
N ILE A 221 -11.10 -11.81 -5.51
CA ILE A 221 -12.01 -11.34 -6.57
C ILE A 221 -13.32 -12.12 -6.54
N LEU A 222 -13.26 -13.46 -6.52
CA LEU A 222 -14.45 -14.30 -6.47
C LEU A 222 -15.28 -14.03 -5.21
N LYS A 223 -14.64 -13.99 -4.03
CA LYS A 223 -15.32 -13.65 -2.77
C LYS A 223 -16.02 -12.30 -2.87
N GLU A 224 -15.34 -11.29 -3.36
CA GLU A 224 -15.88 -9.95 -3.48
C GLU A 224 -17.00 -9.87 -4.54
N LEU A 225 -16.94 -10.64 -5.63
CA LEU A 225 -18.02 -10.73 -6.62
C LEU A 225 -19.32 -11.20 -5.99
N PHE A 226 -19.29 -12.29 -5.22
CA PHE A 226 -20.49 -12.82 -4.56
C PHE A 226 -20.94 -11.96 -3.37
N LEU A 227 -20.00 -11.35 -2.64
CA LEU A 227 -20.32 -10.56 -1.45
C LEU A 227 -21.05 -9.25 -1.81
N GLY A 228 -20.73 -8.61 -2.94
CA GLY A 228 -21.27 -7.29 -3.28
C GLY A 228 -20.89 -6.24 -2.22
N THR A 229 -21.83 -5.41 -1.77
CA THR A 229 -21.65 -4.42 -0.69
C THR A 229 -22.03 -4.95 0.70
N ARG A 230 -22.39 -6.23 0.83
CA ARG A 230 -22.83 -6.85 2.09
C ARG A 230 -21.74 -6.90 3.17
N PHE A 231 -20.48 -6.61 2.84
CA PHE A 231 -19.44 -6.44 3.86
C PHE A 231 -19.75 -5.31 4.84
N LEU A 232 -20.56 -4.30 4.44
CA LEU A 232 -20.96 -3.21 5.33
C LEU A 232 -21.86 -3.66 6.48
N SER A 233 -22.64 -4.73 6.30
CA SER A 233 -23.57 -5.24 7.32
C SER A 233 -22.93 -6.22 8.31
N LYS A 234 -21.66 -6.61 8.11
CA LYS A 234 -20.93 -7.41 9.10
C LYS A 234 -20.54 -6.51 10.27
N SER A 235 -21.18 -6.73 11.42
CA SER A 235 -20.89 -6.05 12.69
C SER A 235 -19.43 -6.20 13.06
#